data_AF-A0A925CLA2-F1
#
_entry.id   AF-A0A925CLA2-F1
#
_cell.length_a   1.000
_cell.length_b   1.000
_cell.length_c   1.000
_cell.angle_alpha   90.00
_cell.angle_beta   90.00
_cell.angle_gamma   90.00
#
_symmetry.space_group_name_H-M   'P 1'
#
loop_
_entity.id
_entity.type
_entity.pdbx_description
1 polymer ?
#
loop_
_entity_poly.entity_id
_entity_poly.type
_entity_poly.pdbx_seq_one_letter_code
_entity_poly.pdbx_strand_id
1 'polypeptide(L)'
;ASVLRDEMKVPIDYTKTPSEDFASMHVEFRTNDGYTVLGEATTSWSFVGPGLRLSAELLGPEYSMKWNSLDSGLNLFFSREVRGSVGEDLIEKQQAETGGMPVVPAEPVAYGYEAEDRHFARVFLGLEEPRLTFADGLDVVKMLMTAYQSAEQGRTVDFPGENLDTFTSAVSRYEWQR
;
A
#
# COMPACT_ATOMS: atom_id res chain seq x y z
N ALA A 1 -4.41 -7.38 20.59
CA ALA A 1 -5.85 -7.57 20.34
C ALA A 1 -6.71 -7.20 21.56
N SER A 2 -6.49 -7.77 22.75
CA SER A 2 -7.24 -7.40 23.97
C SER A 2 -7.11 -5.91 24.35
N VAL A 3 -5.90 -5.36 24.30
CA VAL A 3 -5.64 -3.94 24.57
C VAL A 3 -6.46 -3.03 23.63
N LEU A 4 -6.45 -3.31 22.33
CA LEU A 4 -7.23 -2.54 21.34
C LEU A 4 -8.73 -2.59 21.61
N ARG A 5 -9.27 -3.77 21.95
CA ARG A 5 -10.69 -3.94 22.30
C ARG A 5 -11.06 -3.12 23.55
N ASP A 6 -10.19 -3.12 24.55
CA ASP A 6 -10.46 -2.47 25.84
C ASP A 6 -10.29 -0.94 25.76
N GLU A 7 -9.35 -0.44 24.94
CA GLU A 7 -9.06 1.00 24.79
C GLU A 7 -9.95 1.70 23.75
N MET A 8 -10.17 1.10 22.58
CA MET A 8 -10.79 1.79 21.45
C MET A 8 -12.32 1.85 21.51
N LYS A 9 -12.95 1.10 22.44
CA LYS A 9 -14.42 1.02 22.62
C LYS A 9 -15.21 0.76 21.32
N VAL A 10 -14.56 0.19 20.30
CA VAL A 10 -15.18 -0.17 19.02
C VAL A 10 -15.73 -1.59 19.08
N PRO A 11 -16.85 -1.88 18.38
CA PRO A 11 -17.51 -3.18 18.41
C PRO A 11 -16.75 -4.29 17.64
N ILE A 12 -15.49 -4.09 17.28
CA ILE A 12 -14.68 -5.00 16.45
C ILE A 12 -13.73 -5.81 17.34
N ASP A 13 -13.83 -7.13 17.25
CA ASP A 13 -12.93 -8.07 17.93
C ASP A 13 -12.02 -8.77 16.91
N TYR A 14 -10.81 -8.25 16.74
CA TYR A 14 -9.80 -8.81 15.83
C TYR A 14 -9.32 -10.22 16.22
N THR A 15 -9.73 -10.77 17.39
CA THR A 15 -9.50 -12.19 17.72
C THR A 15 -10.54 -13.11 17.07
N LYS A 16 -11.68 -12.57 16.62
CA LYS A 16 -12.78 -13.31 15.97
C LYS A 16 -12.91 -12.97 14.50
N THR A 17 -12.56 -11.74 14.13
CA THR A 17 -12.60 -11.27 12.74
C THR A 17 -11.22 -10.70 12.42
N PRO A 18 -10.24 -11.57 12.08
CA PRO A 18 -8.90 -11.11 11.75
C PRO A 18 -8.96 -10.25 10.48
N SER A 19 -8.21 -9.15 10.48
CA SER A 19 -7.96 -8.38 9.26
C SER A 19 -6.71 -8.91 8.57
N GLU A 20 -6.71 -8.89 7.25
CA GLU A 20 -5.49 -9.03 6.47
C GLU A 20 -4.61 -7.78 6.68
N ASP A 21 -3.37 -8.01 7.06
CA ASP A 21 -2.38 -6.94 7.25
C ASP A 21 -0.99 -7.56 7.19
N PHE A 22 0.03 -6.73 6.93
CA PHE A 22 1.39 -7.19 6.65
C PHE A 22 1.44 -8.20 5.51
N ALA A 23 0.71 -7.92 4.44
CA ALA A 23 0.70 -8.75 3.24
C ALA A 23 1.98 -8.53 2.44
N SER A 24 2.43 -9.60 1.77
CA SER A 24 3.56 -9.57 0.85
C SER A 24 3.23 -10.33 -0.43
N MET A 25 3.78 -9.87 -1.54
CA MET A 25 3.61 -10.44 -2.87
C MET A 25 4.96 -10.42 -3.58
N HIS A 26 5.25 -11.50 -4.29
CA HIS A 26 6.39 -11.61 -5.20
C HIS A 26 5.84 -11.98 -6.57
N VAL A 27 6.26 -11.26 -7.61
CA VAL A 27 5.85 -11.49 -9.00
C VAL A 27 7.08 -11.62 -9.86
N GLU A 28 7.18 -12.73 -10.58
CA GLU A 28 8.17 -12.90 -11.64
C GLU A 28 7.53 -12.53 -12.99
N PHE A 29 8.20 -11.70 -13.77
CA PHE A 29 7.71 -11.31 -15.08
C PHE A 29 8.85 -11.20 -16.09
N ARG A 30 8.50 -11.20 -17.37
CA ARG A 30 9.45 -11.08 -18.47
C ARG A 30 9.38 -9.68 -19.06
N THR A 31 10.51 -9.01 -19.18
CA THR A 31 10.60 -7.72 -19.87
C THR A 31 10.48 -7.92 -21.39
N ASN A 32 10.23 -6.83 -22.13
CA ASN A 32 10.17 -6.87 -23.59
C ASN A 32 11.48 -7.38 -24.24
N ASP A 33 12.62 -7.20 -23.55
CA ASP A 33 13.94 -7.66 -24.00
C ASP A 33 14.24 -9.11 -23.60
N GLY A 34 13.29 -9.81 -22.97
CA GLY A 34 13.39 -11.22 -22.63
C GLY A 34 14.02 -11.53 -21.27
N TYR A 35 14.31 -10.53 -20.44
CA TYR A 35 14.86 -10.73 -19.11
C TYR A 35 13.77 -11.17 -18.12
N THR A 36 14.07 -12.17 -17.30
CA THR A 36 13.26 -12.48 -16.11
C THR A 36 13.62 -11.47 -15.01
N VAL A 37 12.60 -10.82 -14.47
CA VAL A 37 12.72 -9.82 -13.40
C VAL A 37 11.75 -10.15 -12.27
N LEU A 38 12.09 -9.69 -11.07
CA LEU A 38 11.31 -9.89 -9.85
C LEU A 38 10.74 -8.55 -9.39
N GLY A 39 9.45 -8.52 -9.09
CA GLY A 39 8.77 -7.44 -8.38
C GLY A 39 8.35 -7.92 -7.00
N GLU A 40 8.68 -7.13 -5.97
CA GLU A 40 8.29 -7.40 -4.59
C GLU A 40 7.41 -6.25 -4.09
N ALA A 41 6.30 -6.60 -3.45
CA ALA A 41 5.41 -5.64 -2.83
C ALA A 41 5.06 -6.07 -1.41
N THR A 42 5.04 -5.11 -0.49
CA THR A 42 4.51 -5.30 0.86
C THR A 42 3.53 -4.20 1.17
N THR A 43 2.47 -4.53 1.91
CA THR A 43 1.47 -3.55 2.32
C THR A 43 1.06 -3.81 3.75
N SER A 44 0.97 -2.74 4.54
CA SER A 44 0.46 -2.82 5.90
C SER A 44 -0.21 -1.53 6.33
N TRP A 45 -1.41 -1.67 6.90
CA TRP A 45 -2.15 -0.58 7.54
C TRP A 45 -1.79 -0.42 9.02
N SER A 46 -1.30 -1.48 9.68
CA SER A 46 -0.76 -1.43 11.04
C SER A 46 0.75 -1.17 11.06
N PHE A 47 1.28 -0.49 10.05
CA PHE A 47 2.68 -0.07 10.02
C PHE A 47 3.02 0.73 11.30
N VAL A 48 4.06 0.29 12.02
CA VAL A 48 4.53 0.97 13.23
C VAL A 48 5.66 1.91 12.84
N GLY A 49 5.30 3.16 12.54
CA GLY A 49 6.22 4.24 12.19
C GLY A 49 5.50 5.56 12.01
N PRO A 50 6.22 6.65 11.66
CA PRO A 50 5.59 7.95 11.49
C PRO A 50 4.87 8.04 10.14
N GLY A 51 3.60 8.46 10.16
CA GLY A 51 2.83 8.80 8.96
C GLY A 51 2.58 7.64 8.00
N LEU A 52 2.16 7.99 6.77
CA LEU A 52 2.00 7.08 5.66
C LEU A 52 3.32 6.93 4.87
N ARG A 53 3.86 5.71 4.87
CA ARG A 53 5.08 5.38 4.12
C ARG A 53 4.76 4.71 2.79
N LEU A 54 5.02 5.44 1.71
CA LEU A 54 5.12 4.90 0.36
C LEU A 54 6.61 4.83 0.00
N SER A 55 7.07 3.67 -0.42
CA SER A 55 8.47 3.48 -0.81
C SER A 55 8.59 2.51 -1.96
N ALA A 56 9.53 2.79 -2.85
CA ALA A 56 9.88 1.91 -3.96
C ALA A 56 11.39 1.93 -4.18
N GLU A 57 11.93 0.79 -4.62
CA GLU A 57 13.30 0.66 -5.09
C GLU A 57 13.29 -0.07 -6.43
N LEU A 58 14.13 0.39 -7.34
CA LEU A 58 14.36 -0.21 -8.65
C LEU A 58 15.85 -0.43 -8.81
N LEU A 59 16.23 -1.66 -9.09
CA LEU A 59 17.61 -2.08 -9.27
C LEU A 59 17.81 -2.55 -10.72
N GLY A 60 18.68 -1.86 -11.44
CA GLY A 60 19.14 -2.24 -12.77
C GLY A 60 20.63 -2.65 -12.75
N PRO A 61 21.15 -3.20 -13.85
CA PRO A 61 22.55 -3.64 -13.93
C PRO A 61 23.58 -2.54 -13.62
N GLU A 62 23.26 -1.29 -13.94
CA GLU A 62 24.17 -0.14 -13.81
C GLU A 62 23.50 1.08 -13.16
N TYR A 63 22.33 0.90 -12.55
CA TYR A 63 21.59 1.99 -11.91
C TYR A 63 20.75 1.48 -10.75
N SER A 64 20.49 2.36 -9.80
CA SER A 64 19.44 2.17 -8.80
C SER A 64 18.64 3.45 -8.66
N MET A 65 17.35 3.29 -8.40
CA MET A 65 16.43 4.37 -8.07
C MET A 65 15.71 3.98 -6.79
N LYS A 66 15.56 4.93 -5.88
CA LYS A 66 14.75 4.76 -4.68
C LYS A 66 13.94 6.02 -4.42
N TRP A 67 12.75 5.84 -3.88
CA TRP A 67 11.94 6.93 -3.38
C TRP A 67 11.22 6.49 -2.10
N ASN A 68 11.05 7.42 -1.18
CA ASN A 68 10.37 7.24 0.09
C ASN A 68 9.62 8.53 0.45
N SER A 69 8.32 8.43 0.73
CA SER A 69 7.48 9.58 1.11
C SER A 69 7.90 10.22 2.43
N LEU A 70 8.56 9.46 3.31
CA LEU A 70 9.03 9.96 4.61
C LEU A 70 10.36 10.72 4.51
N ASP A 71 11.06 10.66 3.36
CA ASP A 71 12.26 11.47 3.07
C ASP A 71 11.86 12.88 2.60
N SER A 72 11.01 13.54 3.39
CA SER A 72 10.30 14.78 3.03
C SER A 72 11.13 16.08 3.06
N GLY A 73 12.41 15.98 3.42
CA GLY A 73 13.34 17.13 3.53
C GLY A 73 13.06 18.08 4.71
N LEU A 74 11.86 18.04 5.30
CA LEU A 74 11.44 18.80 6.47
C LEU A 74 11.14 17.83 7.64
N ASN A 75 11.79 18.05 8.78
CA ASN A 75 11.60 17.24 9.97
C ASN A 75 11.32 18.13 11.18
N LEU A 76 10.35 17.73 11.99
CA LEU A 76 10.05 18.31 13.30
C LEU A 76 10.50 17.36 14.41
N PHE A 77 10.86 17.91 15.57
CA PHE A 77 11.18 17.13 16.75
C PHE A 77 10.36 17.63 17.95
N PHE A 78 9.61 16.72 18.57
CA PHE A 78 8.88 16.99 19.79
C PHE A 78 9.61 16.36 20.97
N SER A 79 9.95 17.19 21.96
CA SER A 79 10.57 16.72 23.21
C SER A 79 9.54 15.96 24.06
N ARG A 80 10.04 15.21 25.05
CA ARG A 80 9.21 14.43 26.00
C ARG A 80 8.25 15.28 26.85
N GLU A 81 8.45 16.60 26.89
CA GLU A 81 7.59 17.51 27.66
C GLU A 81 6.37 17.98 26.87
N VAL A 82 6.26 17.66 25.57
CA VAL A 82 5.05 17.92 24.78
C VAL A 82 3.98 16.90 25.17
N ARG A 83 2.82 17.39 25.62
CA ARG A 83 1.68 16.56 26.04
C ARG A 83 0.44 16.96 25.24
N GLY A 84 -0.19 16.00 24.58
CA GLY A 84 -1.45 16.15 23.83
C GLY A 84 -2.56 15.26 24.40
N SER A 85 -3.82 15.55 24.05
CA SER A 85 -4.95 14.67 24.35
C SER A 85 -4.94 13.46 23.40
N VAL A 86 -4.92 12.26 23.97
CA VAL A 86 -4.99 11.00 23.21
C VAL A 86 -6.26 10.96 22.37
N GLY A 87 -6.09 10.76 21.05
CA GLY A 87 -7.18 10.42 20.14
C GLY A 87 -7.85 11.59 19.39
N GLU A 88 -7.30 12.81 19.45
CA GLU A 88 -7.76 13.91 18.58
C GLU A 88 -7.05 13.93 17.21
N ASP A 89 -5.87 13.29 17.12
CA ASP A 89 -5.13 13.14 15.88
C ASP A 89 -5.53 11.86 15.13
N LEU A 90 -5.83 12.03 13.83
CA LEU A 90 -6.08 10.96 12.86
C LEU A 90 -5.08 9.82 13.08
N ILE A 91 -5.54 8.55 13.04
CA ILE A 91 -4.72 7.34 13.31
C ILE A 91 -3.37 7.36 12.58
N GLU A 92 -3.31 7.99 11.41
CA GLU A 92 -2.11 8.22 10.60
C GLU A 92 -1.01 9.08 11.27
N LYS A 93 -1.35 9.86 12.30
CA LYS A 93 -0.47 10.82 13.00
C LYS A 93 -0.18 10.47 14.46
N GLN A 94 -0.54 9.27 14.94
CA GLN A 94 -0.35 8.91 16.37
C GLN A 94 1.11 8.93 16.85
N GLN A 95 2.10 8.81 15.97
CA GLN A 95 3.52 8.96 16.34
C GLN A 95 4.00 10.43 16.43
N ALA A 96 3.12 11.42 16.21
CA ALA A 96 3.46 12.84 16.29
C ALA A 96 3.60 13.39 17.73
N GLU A 97 3.21 12.63 18.75
CA GLU A 97 3.18 13.14 20.13
C GLU A 97 4.57 13.27 20.78
N THR A 98 5.57 12.51 20.32
CA THR A 98 6.95 12.58 20.84
C THR A 98 7.96 11.99 19.86
N GLY A 99 9.09 12.68 19.66
CA GLY A 99 10.16 12.24 18.76
C GLY A 99 10.19 12.98 17.42
N GLY A 100 10.84 12.38 16.43
CA GLY A 100 11.01 12.96 15.09
C GLY A 100 9.80 12.69 14.20
N MET A 101 9.22 13.74 13.62
CA MET A 101 8.09 13.67 12.70
C MET A 101 8.50 14.22 11.32
N PRO A 102 8.51 13.38 10.26
CA PRO A 102 8.65 13.87 8.89
C PRO A 102 7.40 14.67 8.51
N VAL A 103 7.59 15.76 7.76
CA VAL A 103 6.49 16.61 7.30
C VAL A 103 6.51 16.65 5.79
N VAL A 104 5.49 16.07 5.16
CA VAL A 104 5.30 16.15 3.70
C VAL A 104 4.79 17.57 3.35
N PRO A 105 5.63 18.47 2.78
CA PRO A 105 5.27 19.89 2.68
C PRO A 105 4.18 20.16 1.64
N ALA A 106 4.09 19.32 0.62
CA ALA A 106 3.10 19.38 -0.45
C ALA A 106 2.66 17.96 -0.82
N GLU A 107 1.74 17.40 -0.03
CA GLU A 107 1.22 16.04 -0.20
C GLU A 107 0.70 15.75 -1.62
N PRO A 108 -0.09 16.62 -2.27
CA PRO A 108 -0.59 16.34 -3.63
C PRO A 108 0.51 16.24 -4.68
N VAL A 109 1.64 16.93 -4.47
CA VAL A 109 2.82 16.82 -5.34
C VAL A 109 3.60 15.56 -5.01
N ALA A 110 3.84 15.31 -3.72
CA ALA A 110 4.62 14.17 -3.25
C ALA A 110 3.97 12.83 -3.66
N TYR A 111 2.64 12.74 -3.64
CA TYR A 111 1.89 11.56 -4.05
C TYR A 111 1.50 11.54 -5.53
N GLY A 112 1.80 12.61 -6.29
CA GLY A 112 1.61 12.66 -7.73
C GLY A 112 0.22 13.09 -8.22
N TYR A 113 -0.74 13.31 -7.31
CA TYR A 113 -2.12 13.69 -7.63
C TYR A 113 -2.21 14.90 -8.59
N GLU A 114 -1.39 15.94 -8.39
CA GLU A 114 -1.42 17.11 -9.30
C GLU A 114 -1.07 16.78 -10.75
N ALA A 115 -0.15 15.84 -10.96
CA ALA A 115 0.25 15.42 -12.29
C ALA A 115 -0.80 14.50 -12.92
N GLU A 116 -1.39 13.61 -12.13
CA GLU A 116 -2.47 12.71 -12.55
C GLU A 116 -3.73 13.48 -12.93
N ASP A 117 -4.19 14.40 -12.08
CA ASP A 117 -5.38 15.23 -12.34
C ASP A 117 -5.18 16.09 -13.59
N ARG A 118 -3.99 16.67 -13.75
CA ARG A 118 -3.65 17.45 -14.95
C ARG A 118 -3.67 16.57 -16.20
N HIS A 119 -3.13 15.36 -16.15
CA HIS A 119 -3.19 14.42 -17.27
C HIS A 119 -4.64 14.05 -17.58
N PHE A 120 -5.44 13.70 -16.56
CA PHE A 120 -6.85 13.36 -16.72
C PHE A 120 -7.65 14.49 -17.38
N ALA A 121 -7.48 15.73 -16.94
CA ALA A 121 -8.13 16.89 -17.56
C ALA A 121 -7.73 17.06 -19.03
N ARG A 122 -6.47 16.82 -19.38
CA ARG A 122 -5.97 16.92 -20.77
C ARG A 122 -6.53 15.81 -21.65
N VAL A 123 -6.64 14.59 -21.14
CA VAL A 123 -7.29 13.47 -21.83
C VAL A 123 -8.77 13.78 -22.07
N PHE A 124 -9.47 14.31 -21.07
CA PHE A 124 -10.88 14.67 -21.19
C PHE A 124 -11.11 15.77 -22.25
N LEU A 125 -10.15 16.69 -22.40
CA LEU A 125 -10.17 17.73 -23.43
C LEU A 125 -9.70 17.24 -24.82
N GLY A 126 -9.32 15.97 -24.97
CA GLY A 126 -8.81 15.40 -26.22
C GLY A 126 -7.42 15.90 -26.61
N LEU A 127 -6.63 16.40 -25.65
CA LEU A 127 -5.29 16.93 -25.89
C LEU A 127 -4.19 15.86 -25.78
N GLU A 128 -4.49 14.74 -25.13
CA GLU A 128 -3.59 13.60 -24.93
C GLU A 128 -4.41 12.30 -24.90
N GLU A 129 -3.77 11.17 -25.23
CA GLU A 129 -4.34 9.84 -25.02
C GLU A 129 -4.15 9.39 -23.57
N PRO A 130 -5.08 8.60 -23.00
CA PRO A 130 -4.93 8.06 -21.65
C PRO A 130 -3.72 7.13 -21.57
N ARG A 131 -2.86 7.33 -20.54
CA ARG A 131 -1.73 6.43 -20.27
C ARG A 131 -2.15 5.09 -19.68
N LEU A 132 -3.25 5.09 -18.94
CA LEU A 132 -3.85 3.91 -18.31
C LEU A 132 -5.34 3.88 -18.63
N THR A 133 -5.85 2.68 -18.84
CA THR A 133 -7.23 2.39 -19.23
C THR A 133 -7.86 1.42 -18.25
N PHE A 134 -9.15 1.11 -18.47
CA PHE A 134 -9.80 0.04 -17.70
C PHE A 134 -9.17 -1.35 -17.92
N ALA A 135 -8.48 -1.57 -19.04
CA ALA A 135 -7.79 -2.83 -19.28
C ALA A 135 -6.61 -2.99 -18.31
N ASP A 136 -5.84 -1.93 -18.10
CA ASP A 136 -4.73 -1.91 -17.13
C ASP A 136 -5.25 -2.13 -15.71
N GLY A 137 -6.38 -1.48 -15.37
CA GLY A 137 -7.06 -1.70 -14.09
C GLY A 137 -7.51 -3.15 -13.90
N LEU A 138 -8.02 -3.80 -14.94
CA LEU A 138 -8.39 -5.21 -14.89
C LEU A 138 -7.18 -6.11 -14.64
N ASP A 139 -6.04 -5.82 -15.25
CA ASP A 139 -4.82 -6.61 -15.04
C ASP A 139 -4.25 -6.45 -13.62
N VAL A 140 -4.36 -5.26 -13.03
CA VAL A 140 -4.05 -5.04 -11.60
C VAL A 140 -4.97 -5.90 -10.72
N VAL A 141 -6.27 -5.91 -10.97
CA VAL A 141 -7.23 -6.73 -10.20
C VAL A 141 -6.91 -8.22 -10.34
N LYS A 142 -6.60 -8.69 -11.56
CA LYS A 142 -6.20 -10.09 -11.76
C LYS A 142 -4.95 -10.45 -10.97
N MET A 143 -3.97 -9.55 -10.93
CA MET A 143 -2.73 -9.77 -10.16
C MET A 143 -3.03 -9.90 -8.67
N LEU A 144 -3.86 -9.01 -8.11
CA LEU A 144 -4.28 -9.08 -6.71
C LEU A 144 -5.04 -10.38 -6.39
N MET A 145 -6.02 -10.75 -7.22
CA MET A 145 -6.77 -11.99 -7.02
C MET A 145 -5.90 -13.24 -7.16
N THR A 146 -4.91 -13.21 -8.06
CA THR A 146 -3.92 -14.30 -8.22
C THR A 146 -3.02 -14.39 -6.98
N ALA A 147 -2.62 -13.25 -6.39
CA ALA A 147 -1.87 -13.23 -5.14
C ALA A 147 -2.68 -13.81 -3.96
N TYR A 148 -3.98 -13.52 -3.89
CA TYR A 148 -4.88 -14.18 -2.93
C TYR A 148 -4.95 -15.70 -3.13
N GLN A 149 -5.09 -16.16 -4.37
CA GLN A 149 -5.06 -17.60 -4.68
C GLN A 149 -3.74 -18.23 -4.24
N SER A 150 -2.61 -17.58 -4.51
CA SER A 150 -1.28 -18.03 -4.09
C SER A 150 -1.18 -18.15 -2.57
N ALA A 151 -1.66 -17.14 -1.85
CA ALA A 151 -1.66 -17.11 -0.38
C ALA A 151 -2.51 -18.23 0.22
N GLU A 152 -3.73 -18.47 -0.31
CA GLU A 152 -4.60 -19.56 0.15
C GLU A 152 -4.04 -20.95 -0.16
N GLN A 153 -3.29 -21.09 -1.26
CA GLN A 153 -2.69 -22.37 -1.66
C GLN A 153 -1.30 -22.60 -1.05
N GLY A 154 -0.69 -21.59 -0.45
CA GLY A 154 0.66 -21.66 0.13
C GLY A 154 1.76 -21.96 -0.89
N ARG A 155 1.56 -21.59 -2.17
CA ARG A 155 2.51 -21.86 -3.25
C ARG A 155 2.44 -20.80 -4.35
N THR A 156 3.49 -20.73 -5.16
CA THR A 156 3.46 -19.98 -6.43
C THR A 156 2.38 -20.54 -7.36
N VAL A 157 1.69 -19.64 -8.04
CA VAL A 157 0.67 -19.94 -9.05
C VAL A 157 1.00 -19.16 -10.32
N ASP A 158 0.55 -19.66 -11.47
CA ASP A 158 0.72 -18.96 -12.75
C ASP A 158 -0.14 -17.70 -12.80
N PHE A 159 0.25 -16.76 -13.67
CA PHE A 159 -0.54 -15.56 -13.95
C PHE A 159 -1.17 -15.60 -15.36
N PRO A 160 -2.49 -15.39 -15.50
CA PRO A 160 -3.46 -15.30 -14.42
C PRO A 160 -3.66 -16.66 -13.74
N GLY A 161 -4.06 -16.65 -12.46
CA GLY A 161 -4.36 -17.88 -11.74
C GLY A 161 -5.55 -18.66 -12.33
N GLU A 162 -5.60 -19.96 -12.08
CA GLU A 162 -6.67 -20.82 -12.60
C GLU A 162 -8.05 -20.41 -12.06
N ASN A 163 -9.07 -20.42 -12.93
CA ASN A 163 -10.47 -20.12 -12.59
C ASN A 163 -10.70 -18.77 -11.90
N LEU A 164 -9.83 -17.79 -12.15
CA LEU A 164 -9.83 -16.48 -11.48
C LEU A 164 -11.16 -15.73 -11.58
N ASP A 165 -11.88 -15.86 -12.70
CA ASP A 165 -13.17 -15.19 -12.95
C ASP A 165 -14.28 -15.58 -11.96
N THR A 166 -14.14 -16.75 -11.31
CA THR A 166 -15.08 -17.25 -10.30
C THR A 166 -14.48 -17.31 -8.90
N PHE A 167 -13.20 -16.94 -8.77
CA PHE A 167 -12.50 -16.98 -7.51
C PHE A 167 -12.98 -15.87 -6.58
N THR A 168 -13.30 -16.23 -5.35
CA THR A 168 -13.52 -15.31 -4.23
C THR A 168 -12.44 -15.63 -3.21
N SER A 169 -11.83 -14.65 -2.55
CA SER A 169 -10.83 -14.95 -1.52
C SER A 169 -11.49 -15.35 -0.20
N ALA A 170 -10.79 -16.13 0.63
CA ALA A 170 -11.20 -16.46 2.00
C ALA A 170 -11.41 -15.20 2.84
N VAL A 171 -10.63 -14.13 2.60
CA VAL A 171 -10.85 -12.82 3.20
C VAL A 171 -12.23 -12.26 2.81
N SER A 172 -12.56 -12.26 1.52
CA SER A 172 -13.86 -11.78 1.01
C SER A 172 -15.04 -12.62 1.51
N ARG A 173 -14.80 -13.91 1.82
CA ARG A 173 -15.80 -14.81 2.44
C ARG A 173 -15.88 -14.69 3.96
N TYR A 174 -15.02 -13.90 4.61
CA TYR A 174 -14.87 -13.88 6.08
C TYR A 174 -14.45 -15.23 6.69
N GLU A 175 -13.75 -16.05 5.90
CA GLU A 175 -13.24 -17.37 6.28
C GLU A 175 -11.72 -17.36 6.54
N TRP A 176 -11.08 -16.20 6.43
CA TRP A 176 -9.65 -16.07 6.70
C TRP A 176 -9.33 -16.41 8.16
N GLN A 177 -8.53 -17.45 8.36
CA GLN A 177 -8.02 -17.90 9.65
C GLN A 177 -6.50 -17.75 9.62
N ARG A 178 -5.93 -17.20 10.71
CA ARG A 178 -4.48 -17.04 10.86
C ARG A 178 -3.85 -18.27 11.52
#